data_AF-K0C558-F1
#
_entry.id   AF-K0C558-F1
#
_cell.length_a   1.000
_cell.length_b   1.000
_cell.length_c   1.000
_cell.angle_alpha   90.00
_cell.angle_beta   90.00
_cell.angle_gamma   90.00
#
_symmetry.space_group_name_H-M   'P 1'
#
loop_
_entity.id
_entity.type
_entity.pdbx_description
1 polymer ?
#
loop_
_entity_poly.entity_id
_entity_poly.type
_entity_poly.pdbx_seq_one_letter_code
_entity_poly.pdbx_strand_id
1 'polypeptide(L)'
;MCELLGMSANVPTDICFSFSGLIKRGGETGVHKDGWGIAFYEGKGFRAFHDPVASANSEVAKFIQQYSIKSTQVICHIRKANRGRVCLENTHPFSRELWGQIWSFAHNGQLKGIKKKYLMATPLSAQQTASMLFVGFWASFVKSTLLNQKVK
;
A
#
# COMPACT_ATOMS: atom_id res chain seq x y z
N MET A 1 -0.08 -15.17 -5.67
CA MET A 1 0.02 -14.41 -4.41
C MET A 1 0.77 -13.12 -4.72
N CYS A 2 0.50 -12.01 -4.05
CA CYS A 2 1.31 -10.79 -4.22
C CYS A 2 2.62 -10.90 -3.45
N GLU A 3 3.48 -9.91 -3.56
CA GLU A 3 4.67 -9.77 -2.72
C GLU A 3 4.66 -8.45 -1.95
N LEU A 4 5.23 -8.49 -0.75
CA LEU A 4 5.23 -7.38 0.19
C LEU A 4 6.64 -7.17 0.73
N LEU A 5 7.00 -5.90 0.90
CA LEU A 5 8.18 -5.48 1.64
C LEU A 5 7.76 -4.42 2.66
N GLY A 6 8.15 -4.62 3.92
CA GLY A 6 8.01 -3.62 4.97
C GLY A 6 9.38 -3.31 5.55
N MET A 7 9.64 -2.03 5.82
CA MET A 7 10.83 -1.59 6.55
C MET A 7 10.39 -0.72 7.71
N SER A 8 10.94 -0.99 8.90
CA SER A 8 10.82 -0.15 10.09
C SER A 8 12.20 -0.01 10.72
N ALA A 9 12.68 1.22 10.84
CA ALA A 9 14.00 1.55 11.35
C ALA A 9 13.92 2.71 12.34
N ASN A 10 14.88 2.78 13.25
CA ASN A 10 15.03 3.86 14.23
C ASN A 10 15.76 5.10 13.66
N VAL A 11 16.41 4.97 12.50
CA VAL A 11 17.08 6.05 11.77
C VAL A 11 16.68 6.01 10.29
N PRO A 12 16.71 7.12 9.55
CA PRO A 12 16.41 7.14 8.12
C PRO A 12 17.37 6.23 7.33
N THR A 13 16.83 5.13 6.80
CA THR A 13 17.60 4.11 6.07
C THR A 13 17.28 4.17 4.59
N ASP A 14 18.30 4.01 3.75
CA ASP A 14 18.14 3.97 2.31
C ASP A 14 17.42 2.68 1.89
N ILE A 15 16.30 2.83 1.20
CA ILE A 15 15.51 1.70 0.71
C ILE A 15 16.03 1.14 -0.62
N CYS A 16 16.86 1.87 -1.37
CA CYS A 16 17.22 1.54 -2.75
C CYS A 16 17.77 0.13 -2.91
N PHE A 17 18.54 -0.38 -1.93
CA PHE A 17 19.03 -1.76 -1.94
C PHE A 17 17.88 -2.78 -1.89
N SER A 18 17.02 -2.68 -0.87
CA SER A 18 15.88 -3.58 -0.67
C SER A 18 14.85 -3.46 -1.78
N PHE A 19 14.60 -2.24 -2.27
CA PHE A 19 13.67 -1.96 -3.35
C PHE A 19 14.17 -2.52 -4.69
N SER A 20 15.47 -2.38 -4.99
CA SER A 20 16.06 -2.91 -6.22
C SER A 20 15.95 -4.42 -6.33
N GLY A 21 16.09 -5.15 -5.21
CA GLY A 21 15.84 -6.59 -5.20
C GLY A 21 14.37 -6.94 -5.44
N LEU A 22 13.46 -6.17 -4.86
CA LEU A 22 12.03 -6.39 -4.97
C LEU A 22 11.53 -6.14 -6.40
N ILE A 23 11.89 -5.02 -7.04
CA ILE A 23 11.33 -4.64 -8.35
C ILE A 23 11.64 -5.64 -9.48
N LYS A 24 12.77 -6.36 -9.42
CA LYS A 24 13.09 -7.42 -10.39
C LYS A 24 12.06 -8.55 -10.36
N ARG A 25 11.48 -8.81 -9.19
CA ARG A 25 10.46 -9.85 -9.01
C ARG A 25 9.12 -9.48 -9.67
N GLY A 26 8.92 -8.18 -9.96
CA GLY A 26 7.77 -7.70 -10.68
C GLY A 26 7.97 -7.61 -12.19
N GLY A 27 8.11 -8.77 -12.84
CA GLY A 27 8.11 -8.91 -14.30
C GLY A 27 9.43 -9.32 -14.94
N GLU A 28 10.56 -9.30 -14.23
CA GLU A 28 11.86 -9.79 -14.74
C GLU A 28 12.14 -11.22 -14.28
N THR A 29 12.16 -11.47 -12.97
CA THR A 29 12.44 -12.79 -12.37
C THR A 29 11.21 -13.48 -11.82
N GLY A 30 10.08 -12.77 -11.73
CA GLY A 30 8.83 -13.27 -11.16
C GLY A 30 7.61 -12.93 -12.01
N VAL A 31 6.52 -13.67 -11.79
CA VAL A 31 5.26 -13.57 -12.55
C VAL A 31 4.37 -12.38 -12.13
N HIS A 32 4.87 -11.47 -11.29
CA HIS A 32 4.09 -10.43 -10.62
C HIS A 32 4.09 -9.12 -11.41
N LYS A 33 3.37 -9.11 -12.54
CA LYS A 33 3.41 -8.02 -13.53
C LYS A 33 2.21 -7.07 -13.50
N ASP A 34 1.34 -7.19 -12.51
CA ASP A 34 0.01 -6.54 -12.50
C ASP A 34 -0.02 -5.25 -11.66
N GLY A 35 1.11 -4.56 -11.62
CA GLY A 35 1.32 -3.29 -10.93
C GLY A 35 2.15 -3.39 -9.65
N TRP A 36 2.65 -2.25 -9.19
CA TRP A 36 3.42 -2.13 -7.97
C TRP A 36 3.23 -0.75 -7.34
N GLY A 37 3.59 -0.65 -6.07
CA GLY A 37 3.69 0.65 -5.42
C GLY A 37 4.57 0.63 -4.19
N ILE A 38 4.98 1.81 -3.79
CA ILE A 38 5.79 2.09 -2.61
C ILE A 38 5.21 3.29 -1.88
N ALA A 39 5.21 3.24 -0.55
CA ALA A 39 4.92 4.38 0.30
C ALA A 39 5.96 4.48 1.40
N PHE A 40 6.36 5.70 1.75
CA PHE A 40 7.40 5.96 2.72
C PHE A 40 7.19 7.29 3.45
N TYR A 41 7.88 7.44 4.58
CA TYR A 41 7.71 8.54 5.52
C TYR A 41 9.00 9.31 5.77
N GLU A 42 8.91 10.63 5.74
CA GLU A 42 9.99 11.54 6.14
C GLU A 42 9.49 12.42 7.28
N GLY A 43 9.76 11.98 8.51
CA GLY A 43 9.08 12.50 9.69
C GLY A 43 7.57 12.28 9.57
N LYS A 44 6.79 13.37 9.53
CA LYS A 44 5.34 13.34 9.31
C LYS A 44 4.94 13.41 7.83
N GLY A 45 5.90 13.66 6.94
CA GLY A 45 5.66 13.70 5.51
C GLY A 45 5.39 12.31 4.97
N PHE A 46 4.44 12.20 4.04
CA PHE A 46 4.07 10.95 3.38
C PHE A 46 4.25 11.09 1.88
N ARG A 47 4.93 10.13 1.26
CA ARG A 47 5.02 10.02 -0.20
C ARG A 47 4.67 8.61 -0.63
N ALA A 48 3.98 8.51 -1.77
CA ALA A 48 3.68 7.23 -2.39
C ALA A 48 3.79 7.34 -3.91
N PHE A 49 4.25 6.25 -4.51
CA PHE A 49 4.32 6.07 -5.96
C PHE A 49 3.65 4.74 -6.31
N HIS A 50 2.90 4.75 -7.41
CA HIS A 50 2.16 3.59 -7.90
C HIS A 50 2.26 3.55 -9.41
N ASP A 51 2.34 2.34 -9.95
CA ASP A 51 2.28 2.12 -11.39
C ASP A 51 1.58 0.78 -11.65
N PRO A 52 0.52 0.75 -12.49
CA PRO A 52 -0.13 -0.51 -12.89
C PRO A 52 0.73 -1.36 -13.83
N VAL A 53 1.78 -0.81 -14.44
CA VAL A 53 2.77 -1.54 -15.25
C VAL A 53 3.67 -2.37 -14.32
N ALA A 54 4.22 -3.46 -14.84
CA ALA A 54 5.22 -4.27 -14.14
C ALA A 54 6.42 -3.42 -13.67
N SER A 55 6.91 -3.65 -12.45
CA SER A 55 7.99 -2.83 -11.88
C SER A 55 9.30 -2.92 -12.68
N ALA A 56 9.57 -4.05 -13.32
CA ALA A 56 10.74 -4.20 -14.19
C ALA A 56 10.72 -3.26 -15.42
N ASN A 57 9.52 -2.85 -15.86
CA ASN A 57 9.33 -2.01 -17.05
C ASN A 57 8.87 -0.59 -16.70
N SER A 58 8.85 -0.22 -15.42
CA SER A 58 8.31 1.05 -14.95
C SER A 58 9.40 2.12 -14.89
N GLU A 59 9.21 3.22 -15.62
CA GLU A 59 10.10 4.39 -15.51
C GLU A 59 10.03 5.05 -14.12
N VAL A 60 8.88 4.95 -13.45
CA VAL A 60 8.73 5.39 -12.06
C VAL A 60 9.59 4.54 -11.13
N ALA A 61 9.68 3.22 -11.37
CA ALA A 61 10.54 2.34 -10.59
C ALA A 61 12.02 2.70 -10.81
N LYS A 62 12.43 2.90 -12.06
CA LYS A 62 13.79 3.31 -12.41
C LYS A 62 14.17 4.64 -11.76
N PHE A 63 13.28 5.63 -11.81
CA PHE A 63 13.47 6.91 -11.13
C PHE A 63 13.72 6.73 -9.62
N ILE A 64 12.89 5.92 -8.96
CA ILE A 64 13.03 5.66 -7.52
C ILE A 64 14.34 4.94 -7.20
N GLN A 65 14.81 4.01 -8.03
CA GLN A 65 16.09 3.34 -7.81
C GLN A 65 17.28 4.30 -7.90
N GLN A 66 17.17 5.32 -8.75
CA GLN A 66 18.20 6.35 -8.92
C GLN A 66 18.12 7.45 -7.85
N TYR A 67 16.96 7.61 -7.24
CA TYR A 67 16.71 8.60 -6.20
C TYR A 67 16.92 7.98 -4.81
N SER A 68 17.96 8.39 -4.07
CA SER A 68 18.22 7.88 -2.70
C SER A 68 17.09 8.30 -1.76
N ILE A 69 16.16 7.38 -1.48
CA ILE A 69 15.05 7.58 -0.54
C ILE A 69 15.47 7.06 0.81
N LYS A 70 15.55 7.96 1.80
CA LYS A 70 15.84 7.63 3.19
C LYS A 70 14.57 7.77 4.01
N SER A 71 14.17 6.68 4.65
CA SER A 71 12.93 6.64 5.44
C SER A 71 13.09 5.76 6.66
N THR A 72 12.35 6.06 7.71
CA THR A 72 12.21 5.20 8.89
C THR A 72 11.12 4.15 8.69
N GLN A 73 10.14 4.39 7.80
CA GLN A 73 9.05 3.47 7.52
C GLN A 73 8.79 3.36 6.01
N VAL A 74 8.75 2.15 5.48
CA VAL A 74 8.44 1.90 4.07
C VAL A 74 7.51 0.71 3.93
N ILE A 75 6.54 0.81 3.01
CA ILE A 75 5.69 -0.29 2.57
C ILE A 75 5.77 -0.35 1.05
N CYS A 76 6.20 -1.48 0.50
CA CYS A 76 6.12 -1.77 -0.93
C CYS A 76 5.22 -2.99 -1.18
N HIS A 77 4.59 -3.00 -2.34
CA HIS A 77 3.73 -4.10 -2.76
C HIS A 77 3.90 -4.34 -4.26
N ILE A 78 4.19 -5.58 -4.66
CA ILE A 78 4.12 -6.02 -6.05
C ILE A 78 2.88 -6.89 -6.24
N ARG A 79 2.02 -6.46 -7.16
CA ARG A 79 0.70 -7.05 -7.37
C ARG A 79 0.76 -8.20 -8.38
N LYS A 80 0.08 -9.28 -8.01
CA LYS A 80 -0.38 -10.31 -8.94
C LYS A 80 -1.92 -10.35 -8.87
N ALA A 81 -2.57 -9.84 -9.90
CA ALA A 81 -4.00 -9.63 -9.92
C ALA A 81 -4.74 -10.97 -10.06
N ASN A 82 -5.34 -11.43 -8.96
CA ASN A 82 -6.29 -12.54 -8.99
C ASN A 82 -7.75 -12.05 -9.16
N ARG A 83 -8.03 -10.78 -8.83
CA ARG A 83 -9.34 -10.13 -8.93
C ARG A 83 -9.18 -8.63 -9.17
N GLY A 84 -10.19 -8.05 -9.83
CA GLY A 84 -10.22 -6.64 -10.22
C GLY A 84 -9.29 -6.34 -11.39
N ARG A 85 -9.63 -5.30 -12.17
CA ARG A 85 -8.79 -4.88 -13.30
C ARG A 85 -7.41 -4.42 -12.86
N VAL A 86 -6.42 -4.54 -13.75
CA VAL A 86 -5.10 -3.93 -13.58
C VAL A 86 -5.24 -2.44 -13.87
N CYS A 87 -5.18 -1.61 -12.83
CA CYS A 87 -5.34 -0.16 -12.91
C CYS A 87 -4.76 0.47 -11.64
N LEU A 88 -4.46 1.77 -11.70
CA LEU A 88 -3.80 2.51 -10.63
C LEU A 88 -4.60 2.46 -9.32
N GLU A 89 -5.93 2.59 -9.41
CA GLU A 89 -6.85 2.63 -8.26
C GLU A 89 -6.90 1.31 -7.48
N ASN A 90 -6.45 0.21 -8.10
CA ASN A 90 -6.39 -1.12 -7.48
C ASN A 90 -4.97 -1.51 -7.05
N THR A 91 -4.01 -0.58 -7.15
CA THR A 91 -2.60 -0.81 -6.87
C THR A 91 -2.28 -0.34 -5.45
N HIS A 92 -1.73 -1.25 -4.65
CA HIS A 92 -1.31 -0.98 -3.28
C HIS A 92 0.06 -0.28 -3.27
N PRO A 93 0.44 0.41 -2.18
CA PRO A 93 -0.31 0.57 -0.91
C PRO A 93 -1.42 1.62 -0.98
N PHE A 94 -2.50 1.43 -0.22
CA PHE A 94 -3.54 2.44 -0.05
C PHE A 94 -3.23 3.34 1.14
N SER A 95 -3.66 4.60 1.08
CA SER A 95 -3.45 5.56 2.15
C SER A 95 -4.75 6.25 2.59
N ARG A 96 -4.82 6.64 3.86
CA ARG A 96 -5.90 7.48 4.39
C ARG A 96 -5.42 8.30 5.57
N GLU A 97 -5.88 9.54 5.67
CA GLU A 97 -5.64 10.35 6.85
C GLU A 97 -6.49 9.88 8.03
N LEU A 98 -5.86 9.68 9.18
CA LEU A 98 -6.52 9.45 10.47
C LEU A 98 -5.76 10.22 11.55
N TRP A 99 -6.49 11.05 12.31
CA TRP A 99 -5.95 11.88 13.39
C TRP A 99 -4.82 12.81 12.94
N GLY A 100 -4.95 13.44 11.76
CA GLY A 100 -3.95 14.36 11.25
C GLY A 100 -2.64 13.69 10.81
N GLN A 101 -2.63 12.37 10.61
CA GLN A 101 -1.49 11.60 10.10
C GLN A 101 -1.96 10.70 8.94
N ILE A 102 -1.13 10.55 7.91
CA ILE A 102 -1.43 9.63 6.81
C ILE A 102 -1.02 8.21 7.19
N TRP A 103 -1.97 7.29 7.15
CA TRP A 103 -1.75 5.87 7.36
C TRP A 103 -1.70 5.17 6.02
N SER A 104 -0.73 4.26 5.86
CA SER A 104 -0.54 3.46 4.66
C SER A 104 -0.77 1.98 4.95
N PHE A 105 -1.35 1.27 3.99
CA PHE A 105 -1.77 -0.11 4.14
C PHE A 105 -1.56 -0.91 2.86
N ALA A 106 -0.99 -2.11 3.01
CA ALA A 106 -0.90 -3.10 1.94
C ALA A 106 -1.42 -4.46 2.43
N HIS A 107 -2.06 -5.20 1.53
CA HIS A 107 -2.62 -6.52 1.85
C HIS A 107 -2.22 -7.54 0.80
N ASN A 108 -1.80 -8.72 1.26
CA ASN A 108 -1.58 -9.88 0.40
C ASN A 108 -2.60 -10.96 0.76
N GLY A 109 -3.59 -11.15 -0.10
CA GLY A 109 -4.63 -12.15 0.11
C GLY A 109 -5.98 -11.77 -0.47
N GLN A 110 -7.01 -12.49 -0.04
CA GLN A 110 -8.41 -12.23 -0.40
C GLN A 110 -9.25 -12.09 0.86
N LEU A 111 -10.08 -11.05 0.91
CA LEU A 111 -11.04 -10.84 1.98
C LEU A 111 -12.42 -11.34 1.54
N LYS A 112 -12.83 -12.50 2.06
CA LYS A 112 -14.16 -13.08 1.80
C LYS A 112 -15.21 -12.37 2.67
N GLY A 113 -16.40 -12.16 2.11
CA GLY A 113 -17.56 -11.63 2.85
C GLY A 113 -17.54 -10.13 3.17
N ILE A 114 -16.50 -9.38 2.76
CA ILE A 114 -16.35 -7.98 3.20
C ILE A 114 -17.48 -7.06 2.68
N LYS A 115 -17.97 -7.28 1.45
CA LYS A 115 -19.06 -6.48 0.87
C LYS A 115 -20.34 -6.51 1.72
N LYS A 116 -20.61 -7.61 2.43
CA LYS A 116 -21.81 -7.75 3.28
C LYS A 116 -21.76 -6.90 4.54
N LYS A 117 -20.55 -6.52 5.01
CA LYS A 117 -20.37 -5.74 6.24
C LYS A 117 -20.47 -4.21 6.04
N TYR A 118 -20.49 -3.70 4.81
CA TYR A 118 -20.26 -2.27 4.50
C TYR A 118 -21.46 -1.50 3.96
N LEU A 119 -22.62 -2.13 3.75
CA LEU A 119 -23.82 -1.42 3.31
C LEU A 119 -24.39 -0.46 4.38
N MET A 120 -23.73 -0.30 5.54
CA MET A 120 -24.27 0.46 6.67
C MET A 120 -23.45 1.69 7.11
N ALA A 121 -22.28 1.97 6.52
CA ALA A 121 -21.48 3.12 6.95
C ALA A 121 -20.64 3.73 5.82
N THR A 122 -20.94 5.00 5.50
CA THR A 122 -20.28 5.93 4.56
C THR A 122 -20.42 5.70 3.04
N PRO A 123 -20.65 6.78 2.26
CA PRO A 123 -20.60 6.70 0.80
C PRO A 123 -19.15 6.49 0.38
N LEU A 124 -18.82 5.25 0.00
CA LEU A 124 -17.57 4.95 -0.68
C LEU A 124 -17.62 5.59 -2.07
N SER A 125 -16.59 6.37 -2.42
CA SER A 125 -16.31 6.67 -3.82
C SER A 125 -16.20 5.35 -4.59
N ALA A 126 -16.51 5.37 -5.90
CA ALA A 126 -16.79 4.23 -6.77
C ALA A 126 -15.65 3.22 -7.02
N GLN A 127 -14.78 2.94 -6.05
CA GLN A 127 -13.62 2.05 -6.16
C GLN A 127 -13.89 0.67 -5.53
N GLN A 128 -13.77 -0.38 -6.35
CA GLN A 128 -14.23 -1.73 -5.99
C GLN A 128 -13.09 -2.75 -5.85
N THR A 129 -12.24 -2.61 -4.83
CA THR A 129 -11.46 -3.77 -4.32
C THR A 129 -11.73 -4.02 -2.85
N ALA A 130 -11.72 -5.31 -2.47
CA ALA A 130 -11.97 -5.75 -1.10
C ALA A 130 -10.96 -5.17 -0.09
N SER A 131 -9.71 -4.96 -0.53
CA SER A 131 -8.67 -4.32 0.27
C SER A 131 -8.97 -2.85 0.56
N MET A 132 -9.50 -2.09 -0.41
CA MET A 132 -9.86 -0.69 -0.18
C MET A 132 -11.04 -0.57 0.78
N LEU A 133 -12.03 -1.47 0.66
CA LEU A 133 -13.09 -1.59 1.67
C LEU A 133 -12.44 -1.79 3.04
N PHE A 134 -11.56 -2.80 3.19
CA PHE A 134 -10.90 -3.12 4.46
C PHE A 134 -10.21 -1.93 5.11
N VAL A 135 -9.48 -1.10 4.36
CA VAL A 135 -8.89 0.13 4.89
C VAL A 135 -9.95 1.04 5.50
N GLY A 136 -11.11 1.18 4.86
CA GLY A 136 -12.26 1.89 5.41
C GLY A 136 -12.77 1.35 6.74
N PHE A 137 -12.90 0.03 6.89
CA PHE A 137 -13.30 -0.57 8.17
C PHE A 137 -12.22 -0.47 9.21
N TRP A 138 -10.99 -0.78 8.85
CA TRP A 138 -9.87 -0.69 9.76
C TRP A 138 -9.77 0.73 10.31
N ALA A 139 -9.85 1.74 9.45
CA ALA A 139 -9.92 3.14 9.87
C ALA A 139 -11.09 3.43 10.82
N SER A 140 -12.31 2.99 10.49
CA SER A 140 -13.49 3.20 11.34
C SER A 140 -13.41 2.46 12.68
N PHE A 141 -12.92 1.22 12.68
CA PHE A 141 -12.73 0.36 13.85
C PHE A 141 -11.64 0.89 14.77
N VAL A 142 -10.51 1.32 14.20
CA VAL A 142 -9.41 1.97 14.93
C VAL A 142 -9.91 3.26 15.56
N LYS A 143 -10.68 4.06 14.81
CA LYS A 143 -11.30 5.29 15.33
C LYS A 143 -12.24 4.99 16.50
N SER A 144 -13.17 4.04 16.38
CA SER A 144 -14.11 3.70 17.46
C SER A 144 -13.43 3.08 18.68
N THR A 145 -12.47 2.20 18.47
CA THR A 145 -11.83 1.44 19.57
C THR A 145 -10.88 2.31 20.37
N LEU A 146 -10.10 3.18 19.72
CA LEU A 146 -9.16 4.07 20.41
C LEU A 146 -9.84 5.33 20.99
N LEU A 147 -10.96 5.80 20.42
CA LEU A 147 -11.79 6.83 21.08
C LEU A 147 -12.39 6.30 22.39
N ASN A 148 -12.84 5.03 22.42
CA ASN A 148 -13.39 4.43 23.63
C ASN A 148 -12.34 4.12 24.71
N GLN A 149 -11.04 4.10 24.36
CA GLN A 149 -9.95 3.97 25.34
C GLN A 149 -9.53 5.31 25.98
N LYS A 150 -9.95 6.46 25.44
CA LYS A 150 -9.69 7.78 26.04
C LYS A 150 -10.79 8.27 27.01
N VAL A 151 -11.82 7.45 27.27
CA VAL A 151 -12.95 7.78 28.17
C VAL A 151 -12.96 6.87 29.41
N LYS A 152 -11.81 6.36 29.82
CA LYS A 152 -11.64 5.70 31.13
C LYS A 152 -10.47 6.31 31.88
#